data_AF-A0A832DZW0-F1
#
_entry.id   AF-A0A832DZW0-F1
#
_cell.length_a   1.000
_cell.length_b   1.000
_cell.length_c   1.000
_cell.angle_alpha   90.00
_cell.angle_beta   90.00
_cell.angle_gamma   90.00
#
_symmetry.space_group_name_H-M   'P 1'
#
loop_
_entity.id
_entity.type
_entity.pdbx_description
1 polymer ?
#
loop_
_entity_poly.entity_id
_entity_poly.type
_entity_poly.pdbx_seq_one_letter_code
_entity_poly.pdbx_strand_id
1 'polypeptide(L)'
;MMKKYLAICCILFSWSCSVQAQEYMPEHFLDLSVKPQPYTSYIQLAQLDTANLNATHEGHNEEKKPLFKSRPVTLNKVHKYLGYASMVSAVLTGLSPKTAGGPHELFGTAAAAFGAAAVLSGFAFHYEDINLAGGFGDPDNLHMLLGILGTAGYAVAVSSGEDGGHGGPGTLGALSMAMAIKLTW
;
A
#
# COMPACT_ATOMS: atom_id res chain seq x y z
N MET A 1 9.82 12.96 -30.60
CA MET A 1 11.19 12.77 -30.03
C MET A 1 11.21 12.54 -28.50
N MET A 2 10.06 12.43 -27.81
CA MET A 2 9.97 12.34 -26.34
C MET A 2 10.08 10.93 -25.73
N LYS A 3 9.95 9.86 -26.52
CA LYS A 3 9.92 8.47 -26.01
C LYS A 3 11.23 7.98 -25.37
N LYS A 4 12.37 8.66 -25.61
CA LYS A 4 13.68 8.25 -25.08
C LYS A 4 14.00 8.80 -23.69
N TYR A 5 13.31 9.86 -23.24
CA TYR A 5 13.59 10.49 -21.94
C TYR A 5 12.75 9.93 -20.79
N LEU A 6 11.56 9.37 -21.09
CA LEU A 6 10.70 8.75 -20.07
C LEU A 6 11.33 7.47 -19.48
N ALA A 7 12.03 6.68 -20.30
CA ALA A 7 12.74 5.48 -19.85
C ALA A 7 13.95 5.80 -18.95
N ILE A 8 14.59 6.96 -19.14
CA ILE A 8 15.76 7.38 -18.35
C ILE A 8 15.32 7.86 -16.96
N CYS A 9 14.16 8.51 -16.82
CA CYS A 9 13.63 8.90 -15.50
C CYS A 9 13.26 7.72 -14.60
N CYS A 10 12.73 6.61 -15.15
CA CYS A 10 12.40 5.42 -14.36
C CYS A 10 13.65 4.69 -13.84
N ILE A 11 14.75 4.70 -14.59
CA ILE A 11 16.02 4.08 -14.16
C ILE A 11 16.69 4.94 -13.08
N LEU A 12 16.66 6.27 -13.19
CA LEU A 12 17.29 7.16 -12.21
C LEU A 12 16.54 7.18 -10.86
N PHE A 13 15.21 7.05 -10.84
CA PHE A 13 14.46 6.98 -9.58
C PHE A 13 14.72 5.66 -8.81
N SER A 14 14.98 4.56 -9.53
CA SER A 14 15.37 3.28 -8.90
C SER A 14 16.76 3.33 -8.26
N TRP A 15 17.67 4.14 -8.78
CA TRP A 15 19.04 4.25 -8.25
C TRP A 15 19.12 5.13 -6.99
N SER A 16 18.30 6.19 -6.90
CA SER A 16 18.31 7.07 -5.72
C SER A 16 17.73 6.42 -4.46
N CYS A 17 16.83 5.44 -4.59
CA CYS A 17 16.30 4.72 -3.42
C CYS A 17 17.24 3.61 -2.91
N SER A 18 18.11 3.05 -3.75
CA SER A 18 19.04 2.00 -3.33
C SER A 18 20.27 2.52 -2.59
N VAL A 19 20.70 3.76 -2.84
CA VAL A 19 21.93 4.32 -2.23
C VAL A 19 21.72 4.79 -0.78
N GLN A 20 20.49 5.09 -0.36
CA GLN A 20 20.19 5.50 1.03
C GLN A 20 19.74 4.36 1.96
N ALA A 21 19.50 3.15 1.44
CA ALA A 21 19.15 2.00 2.27
C ALA A 21 20.37 1.21 2.77
N GLN A 22 21.58 1.48 2.26
CA GLN A 22 22.77 0.67 2.55
C GLN A 22 23.68 1.24 3.67
N GLU A 23 23.52 2.50 4.09
CA GLU A 23 24.40 3.11 5.10
C GLU A 23 23.90 3.01 6.55
N TYR A 24 22.78 2.33 6.83
CA TYR A 24 22.23 2.25 8.19
C TYR A 24 21.67 0.88 8.55
N MET A 25 22.46 -0.18 8.35
CA MET A 25 22.23 -1.47 8.99
C MET A 25 23.35 -1.71 10.00
N PRO A 26 23.15 -1.44 11.30
CA PRO A 26 24.12 -1.83 12.32
C PRO A 26 24.31 -3.35 12.31
N GLU A 27 25.57 -3.79 12.34
CA GLU A 27 26.10 -5.18 12.34
C GLU A 27 25.53 -6.12 13.45
N HIS A 28 24.49 -5.72 14.19
CA HIS A 28 23.89 -6.48 15.28
C HIS A 28 22.59 -7.20 14.92
N PHE A 29 22.18 -7.26 13.63
CA PHE A 29 20.87 -7.80 13.23
C PHE A 29 20.79 -9.35 13.20
N LEU A 30 21.89 -10.08 13.42
CA LEU A 30 21.90 -11.55 13.41
C LEU A 30 22.38 -12.17 14.73
N ASP A 31 22.02 -11.59 15.88
CA ASP A 31 21.99 -12.36 17.12
C ASP A 31 20.59 -12.97 17.32
N LEU A 32 20.32 -14.05 16.59
CA LEU A 32 19.12 -14.89 16.77
C LEU A 32 19.27 -15.85 17.97
N SER A 33 20.19 -15.59 18.91
CA SER A 33 20.21 -16.25 20.23
C SER A 33 19.18 -15.64 21.19
N VAL A 34 17.99 -15.29 20.70
CA VAL A 34 16.87 -14.96 21.59
C VAL A 34 16.29 -16.28 22.09
N LYS A 35 16.66 -16.65 23.32
CA LYS A 35 16.00 -17.74 24.06
C LYS A 35 14.48 -17.53 23.95
N PRO A 36 13.68 -18.57 23.65
CA PRO A 36 12.24 -18.45 23.57
C PRO A 36 11.73 -17.83 24.87
N GLN A 37 11.28 -16.59 24.80
CA GLN A 37 10.57 -15.96 25.90
C GLN A 37 9.20 -16.65 25.95
N PRO A 38 8.83 -17.26 27.08
CA PRO A 38 7.55 -17.95 27.17
C PRO A 38 6.44 -16.96 26.86
N TYR A 39 5.49 -17.36 26.01
CA TYR A 39 4.30 -16.61 25.58
C TYR A 39 3.35 -16.22 26.74
N THR A 40 3.77 -16.39 27.99
CA THR A 40 3.02 -16.14 29.22
C THR A 40 2.77 -14.66 29.48
N SER A 41 3.60 -13.74 28.96
CA SER A 41 3.47 -12.30 29.28
C SER A 41 2.21 -11.64 28.71
N TYR A 42 1.80 -11.99 27.48
CA TYR A 42 0.63 -11.37 26.84
C TYR A 42 -0.70 -11.86 27.44
N ILE A 43 -0.78 -13.15 27.78
CA ILE A 43 -1.97 -13.70 28.47
C ILE A 43 -2.08 -13.13 29.89
N GLN A 44 -0.96 -12.98 30.60
CA GLN A 44 -0.96 -12.36 31.93
C GLN A 44 -1.38 -10.89 31.90
N LEU A 45 -1.00 -10.12 30.87
CA LEU A 45 -1.43 -8.72 30.70
C LEU A 45 -2.94 -8.62 30.45
N ALA A 46 -3.51 -9.47 29.60
CA ALA A 46 -4.96 -9.49 29.36
C ALA A 46 -5.75 -9.90 30.61
N GLN A 47 -5.22 -10.82 31.42
CA GLN A 47 -5.81 -11.27 32.67
C GLN A 47 -5.70 -10.24 33.80
N LEU A 48 -4.61 -9.48 33.86
CA LEU A 48 -4.44 -8.36 34.81
C LEU A 48 -5.43 -7.22 34.53
N ASP A 49 -5.73 -6.95 33.26
CA ASP A 49 -6.67 -5.90 32.88
C ASP A 49 -8.13 -6.28 33.23
N THR A 50 -8.48 -7.58 33.12
CA THR A 50 -9.78 -8.09 33.56
C THR A 50 -9.91 -8.18 35.08
N ALA A 51 -8.82 -8.49 35.80
CA ALA A 51 -8.83 -8.51 37.26
C ALA A 51 -8.96 -7.11 37.88
N ASN A 52 -8.36 -6.08 37.25
CA ASN A 52 -8.48 -4.69 37.70
C ASN A 52 -9.83 -4.05 37.37
N LEU A 53 -10.54 -4.48 36.32
CA LEU A 53 -11.87 -3.97 35.98
C LEU A 53 -12.95 -4.32 37.01
N ASN A 54 -12.77 -5.38 37.80
CA ASN A 54 -13.70 -5.78 38.86
C ASN A 54 -13.37 -5.17 40.23
N ALA A 55 -12.21 -4.54 40.41
CA ALA A 55 -11.70 -4.14 41.72
C ALA A 55 -11.88 -2.65 42.07
N THR A 56 -12.26 -1.78 41.14
CA THR A 56 -12.28 -0.33 41.39
C THR A 56 -13.50 0.34 40.77
N HIS A 57 -14.62 0.23 41.48
CA HIS A 57 -15.79 1.09 41.31
C HIS A 57 -15.76 2.31 42.25
N GLU A 58 -14.57 2.75 42.67
CA GLU A 58 -14.38 3.98 43.44
C GLU A 58 -13.42 4.94 42.72
N GLY A 59 -14.04 5.92 42.07
CA GLY A 59 -13.58 7.26 41.71
C GLY A 59 -12.09 7.56 41.72
N HIS A 60 -11.45 7.45 40.54
CA HIS A 60 -10.43 8.40 40.10
C HIS A 60 -10.46 8.46 38.55
N ASN A 61 -10.82 9.61 37.99
CA ASN A 61 -10.72 9.91 36.56
C ASN A 61 -9.23 10.08 36.18
N GLU A 62 -8.44 9.01 36.24
CA GLU A 62 -7.15 9.01 35.58
C GLU A 62 -7.37 8.83 34.08
N GLU A 63 -7.03 9.87 33.32
CA GLU A 63 -7.00 9.85 31.86
C GLU A 63 -6.06 8.71 31.40
N LYS A 64 -6.65 7.55 31.04
CA LYS A 64 -5.92 6.40 30.49
C LYS A 64 -5.23 6.84 29.20
N LYS A 65 -3.95 7.23 29.30
CA LYS A 65 -3.12 7.49 28.13
C LYS A 65 -3.08 6.20 27.28
N PRO A 66 -3.29 6.29 25.96
CA PRO A 66 -3.30 5.10 25.12
C PRO A 66 -1.96 4.37 25.26
N LEU A 67 -2.02 3.09 25.66
CA LEU A 67 -0.86 2.20 25.85
C LEU A 67 -0.04 2.01 24.57
N PHE A 68 -0.58 2.37 23.41
CA PHE A 68 0.11 2.31 22.14
C PHE A 68 0.17 3.68 21.46
N LYS A 69 1.38 4.26 21.41
CA LYS A 69 1.65 5.47 20.63
C LYS A 69 1.68 5.07 19.15
N SER A 70 0.66 5.46 18.39
CA SER A 70 0.65 5.19 16.95
C SER A 70 1.89 5.83 16.29
N ARG A 71 2.64 5.05 15.50
CA ARG A 71 3.73 5.62 14.70
C ARG A 71 3.11 6.46 13.58
N PRO A 72 3.59 7.69 13.33
CA PRO A 72 3.03 8.56 12.30
C PRO A 72 3.13 7.91 10.92
N VAL A 73 4.22 7.20 10.65
CA VAL A 73 4.47 6.48 9.39
C VAL A 73 4.64 4.99 9.70
N THR A 74 3.80 4.16 9.09
CA THR A 74 3.97 2.71 9.04
C THR A 74 3.88 2.28 7.57
N LEU A 75 4.48 1.15 7.23
CA LEU A 75 4.49 0.66 5.85
C LEU A 75 3.08 0.34 5.34
N ASN A 76 2.20 -0.18 6.21
CA ASN A 76 0.78 -0.37 5.89
C ASN A 76 0.08 0.98 5.56
N LYS A 77 0.38 2.06 6.30
CA LYS A 77 -0.13 3.40 5.96
C LYS A 77 0.38 3.88 4.61
N VAL A 78 1.66 3.63 4.31
CA VAL A 78 2.26 4.00 3.00
C VAL A 78 1.54 3.27 1.86
N HIS A 79 1.41 1.94 1.93
CA HIS A 79 0.67 1.14 0.95
C HIS A 79 -0.76 1.67 0.74
N LYS A 80 -1.49 1.90 1.84
CA LYS A 80 -2.86 2.44 1.80
C LYS A 80 -2.93 3.81 1.11
N TYR A 81 -2.04 4.74 1.48
CA TYR A 81 -2.05 6.07 0.87
C TYR A 81 -1.63 6.06 -0.60
N LEU A 82 -0.73 5.16 -1.01
CA LEU A 82 -0.39 4.96 -2.42
C LEU A 82 -1.61 4.46 -3.22
N GLY A 83 -2.37 3.50 -2.68
CA GLY A 83 -3.61 3.03 -3.28
C GLY A 83 -4.65 4.15 -3.45
N TYR A 84 -4.88 4.95 -2.41
CA TYR A 84 -5.79 6.11 -2.50
C TYR A 84 -5.28 7.19 -3.47
N ALA A 85 -3.99 7.50 -3.45
CA ALA A 85 -3.41 8.47 -4.38
C ALA A 85 -3.57 8.02 -5.84
N SER A 86 -3.41 6.72 -6.11
CA SER A 86 -3.68 6.11 -7.41
C SER A 86 -5.13 6.30 -7.84
N MET A 87 -6.09 5.97 -6.96
CA MET A 87 -7.52 6.12 -7.24
C MET A 87 -7.93 7.57 -7.48
N VAL A 88 -7.52 8.49 -6.61
CA VAL A 88 -7.82 9.93 -6.76
C VAL A 88 -7.26 10.43 -8.08
N SER A 89 -6.03 10.03 -8.44
CA SER A 89 -5.42 10.40 -9.72
C SER A 89 -6.23 9.84 -10.90
N ALA A 90 -6.73 8.61 -10.82
CA ALA A 90 -7.59 8.03 -11.86
C ALA A 90 -8.91 8.80 -12.03
N VAL A 91 -9.53 9.23 -10.93
CA VAL A 91 -10.73 10.08 -10.97
C VAL A 91 -10.41 11.43 -11.62
N LEU A 92 -9.32 12.09 -11.20
CA LEU A 92 -8.88 13.36 -11.80
C LEU A 92 -8.56 13.22 -13.29
N THR A 93 -8.01 12.07 -13.71
CA THR A 93 -7.78 11.74 -15.13
C THR A 93 -9.10 11.77 -15.91
N GLY A 94 -10.13 11.10 -15.40
CA GLY A 94 -11.45 11.04 -16.04
C GLY A 94 -12.15 12.40 -16.13
N LEU A 95 -11.92 13.28 -15.17
CA LEU A 95 -12.50 14.63 -15.11
C LEU A 95 -11.70 15.68 -15.90
N SER A 96 -10.46 15.37 -16.29
CA SER A 96 -9.55 16.35 -16.89
C SER A 96 -9.78 16.56 -18.39
N PRO A 97 -9.48 17.77 -18.91
CA PRO A 97 -9.44 18.03 -20.35
C PRO A 97 -8.43 17.13 -21.07
N LYS A 98 -8.84 16.58 -22.22
CA LYS A 98 -8.03 15.67 -23.05
C LYS A 98 -7.12 16.43 -24.02
N THR A 99 -6.22 17.26 -23.48
CA THR A 99 -5.21 17.97 -24.26
C THR A 99 -3.89 17.21 -24.20
N ALA A 100 -3.18 17.11 -25.32
CA ALA A 100 -1.83 16.54 -25.40
C ALA A 100 -0.90 17.11 -24.33
N GLY A 101 -0.22 16.27 -23.54
CA GLY A 101 0.66 16.70 -22.45
C GLY A 101 -0.06 17.40 -21.28
N GLY A 102 -1.39 17.36 -21.25
CA GLY A 102 -2.21 18.08 -20.29
C GLY A 102 -2.50 17.31 -19.00
N PRO A 103 -3.42 17.83 -18.17
CA PRO A 103 -3.77 17.22 -16.89
C PRO A 103 -4.27 15.78 -17.00
N HIS A 104 -4.98 15.43 -18.08
CA HIS A 104 -5.43 14.05 -18.32
C HIS A 104 -4.24 13.06 -18.37
N GLU A 105 -3.22 13.36 -19.15
CA GLU A 105 -2.02 12.52 -19.28
C GLU A 105 -1.21 12.49 -17.97
N LEU A 106 -1.06 13.65 -17.32
CA LEU A 106 -0.36 13.77 -16.05
C LEU A 106 -1.01 12.90 -14.96
N PHE A 107 -2.32 13.04 -14.76
CA PHE A 107 -3.03 12.28 -13.73
C PHE A 107 -3.11 10.80 -14.09
N GLY A 108 -3.21 10.44 -15.38
CA GLY A 108 -3.22 9.03 -15.79
C GLY A 108 -1.88 8.36 -15.48
N THR A 109 -0.78 9.07 -15.79
CA THR A 109 0.58 8.62 -15.45
C THR A 109 0.78 8.53 -13.95
N ALA A 110 0.30 9.52 -13.18
CA ALA A 110 0.34 9.49 -11.73
C ALA A 110 -0.46 8.31 -11.16
N ALA A 111 -1.65 8.03 -11.68
CA ALA A 111 -2.47 6.89 -11.26
C ALA A 111 -1.73 5.56 -11.46
N ALA A 112 -1.09 5.37 -12.62
CA ALA A 112 -0.28 4.19 -12.90
C ALA A 112 0.93 4.09 -11.97
N ALA A 113 1.66 5.19 -11.76
CA ALA A 113 2.85 5.21 -10.91
C ALA A 113 2.53 4.91 -9.45
N PHE A 114 1.50 5.55 -8.88
CA PHE A 114 1.06 5.28 -7.51
C PHE A 114 0.49 3.87 -7.37
N GLY A 115 -0.23 3.37 -8.37
CA GLY A 115 -0.73 1.99 -8.39
C GLY A 115 0.40 0.97 -8.35
N ALA A 116 1.44 1.18 -9.17
CA ALA A 116 2.63 0.32 -9.17
C ALA A 116 3.35 0.35 -7.83
N ALA A 117 3.54 1.53 -7.24
CA ALA A 117 4.13 1.66 -5.92
C ALA A 117 3.27 0.98 -4.83
N ALA A 118 1.94 1.06 -4.92
CA ALA A 118 1.02 0.37 -4.02
C ALA A 118 1.15 -1.16 -4.15
N VAL A 119 1.20 -1.70 -5.38
CA VAL A 119 1.41 -3.14 -5.63
C VAL A 119 2.74 -3.60 -5.06
N LEU A 120 3.84 -2.89 -5.34
CA LEU A 120 5.17 -3.26 -4.86
C LEU A 120 5.26 -3.22 -3.33
N SER A 121 4.73 -2.16 -2.70
CA SER A 121 4.69 -2.08 -1.24
C SER A 121 3.76 -3.14 -0.64
N GLY A 122 2.62 -3.43 -1.26
CA GLY A 122 1.71 -4.49 -0.83
C GLY A 122 2.41 -5.84 -0.84
N PHE A 123 3.04 -6.20 -1.96
CA PHE A 123 3.80 -7.44 -2.07
C PHE A 123 4.94 -7.53 -1.05
N ALA A 124 5.67 -6.45 -0.81
CA ALA A 124 6.78 -6.44 0.15
C ALA A 124 6.33 -6.73 1.61
N PHE A 125 5.08 -6.44 1.98
CA PHE A 125 4.63 -6.52 3.38
C PHE A 125 3.49 -7.49 3.65
N HIS A 126 2.74 -7.87 2.62
CA HIS A 126 1.56 -8.73 2.72
C HIS A 126 1.71 -10.03 1.92
N TYR A 127 2.92 -10.37 1.48
CA TYR A 127 3.14 -11.63 0.75
C TYR A 127 2.78 -12.87 1.58
N GLU A 128 3.02 -12.82 2.89
CA GLU A 128 2.71 -13.94 3.80
C GLU A 128 1.20 -14.12 4.02
N ASP A 129 0.38 -13.09 3.73
CA ASP A 129 -1.08 -13.15 3.81
C ASP A 129 -1.68 -13.89 2.59
N ILE A 130 -0.89 -14.15 1.55
CA ILE A 130 -1.36 -14.83 0.32
C ILE A 130 -1.56 -16.32 0.59
N ASN A 131 -2.82 -16.74 0.63
CA ASN A 131 -3.20 -18.12 0.80
C ASN A 131 -3.67 -18.75 -0.53
N LEU A 132 -2.76 -19.37 -1.28
CA LEU A 132 -3.08 -19.96 -2.58
C LEU A 132 -4.19 -21.04 -2.52
N ALA A 133 -4.35 -21.73 -1.38
CA ALA A 133 -5.41 -22.73 -1.22
C ALA A 133 -6.81 -22.09 -1.11
N GLY A 134 -6.89 -20.83 -0.65
CA GLY A 134 -8.13 -20.06 -0.56
C GLY A 134 -8.64 -19.54 -1.91
N GLY A 135 -7.79 -19.51 -2.95
CA GLY A 135 -8.18 -19.08 -4.30
C GLY A 135 -8.86 -17.71 -4.32
N PHE A 136 -9.95 -17.58 -5.09
CA PHE A 136 -10.77 -16.34 -5.13
C PHE A 136 -11.75 -16.21 -3.95
N GLY A 137 -11.82 -17.19 -3.04
CA GLY A 137 -12.65 -17.08 -1.82
C GLY A 137 -11.96 -16.31 -0.70
N ASP A 138 -10.64 -16.17 -0.80
CA ASP A 138 -9.82 -15.42 0.14
C ASP A 138 -9.80 -13.93 -0.24
N PRO A 139 -10.20 -13.02 0.66
CA PRO A 139 -10.23 -11.58 0.38
C PRO A 139 -8.86 -11.01 0.03
N ASP A 140 -7.77 -11.62 0.48
CA ASP A 140 -6.40 -11.07 0.39
C ASP A 140 -5.82 -11.39 -0.98
N ASN A 141 -6.08 -12.62 -1.45
CA ASN A 141 -5.82 -13.01 -2.83
C ASN A 141 -6.60 -12.13 -3.81
N LEU A 142 -7.88 -11.85 -3.52
CA LEU A 142 -8.69 -10.97 -4.36
C LEU A 142 -8.17 -9.52 -4.34
N HIS A 143 -7.82 -8.98 -3.17
CA HIS A 143 -7.23 -7.66 -3.03
C HIS A 143 -5.96 -7.54 -3.88
N MET A 144 -5.03 -8.48 -3.74
CA MET A 144 -3.78 -8.51 -4.52
C MET A 144 -4.07 -8.56 -6.03
N LEU A 145 -4.90 -9.52 -6.46
CA LEU A 145 -5.21 -9.70 -7.88
C LEU A 145 -5.84 -8.45 -8.49
N LEU A 146 -6.84 -7.88 -7.82
CA LEU A 146 -7.56 -6.70 -8.29
C LEU A 146 -6.69 -5.45 -8.25
N GLY A 147 -5.78 -5.33 -7.28
CA GLY A 147 -4.80 -4.25 -7.22
C GLY A 147 -3.79 -4.31 -8.36
N ILE A 148 -3.29 -5.51 -8.68
CA ILE A 148 -2.42 -5.76 -9.84
C ILE A 148 -3.16 -5.48 -11.14
N LEU A 149 -4.38 -6.01 -11.30
CA LEU A 149 -5.21 -5.79 -12.48
C LEU A 149 -5.55 -4.31 -12.67
N GLY A 150 -5.86 -3.62 -11.56
CA GLY A 150 -6.11 -2.19 -11.53
C GLY A 150 -4.93 -1.39 -12.07
N THR A 151 -3.75 -1.69 -11.54
CA THR A 151 -2.48 -1.06 -11.95
C THR A 151 -2.12 -1.38 -13.40
N ALA A 152 -2.30 -2.63 -13.83
CA ALA A 152 -2.03 -3.06 -15.20
C ALA A 152 -2.96 -2.34 -16.20
N GLY A 153 -4.24 -2.19 -15.86
CA GLY A 153 -5.19 -1.43 -16.66
C GLY A 153 -4.76 0.03 -16.86
N TYR A 154 -4.30 0.70 -15.80
CA TYR A 154 -3.74 2.04 -15.90
C TYR A 154 -2.47 2.09 -16.76
N ALA A 155 -1.54 1.14 -16.57
CA ALA A 155 -0.30 1.09 -17.34
C ALA A 155 -0.58 0.89 -18.85
N VAL A 156 -1.51 0.00 -19.20
CA VAL A 156 -1.95 -0.21 -20.59
C VAL A 156 -2.57 1.07 -21.15
N ALA A 157 -3.45 1.73 -20.39
CA ALA A 157 -4.08 2.98 -20.81
C ALA A 157 -3.03 4.08 -21.10
N VAL A 158 -2.08 4.30 -20.18
CA VAL A 158 -1.00 5.28 -20.34
C VAL A 158 -0.08 4.92 -21.51
N SER A 159 0.23 3.63 -21.72
CA SER A 159 1.12 3.19 -22.79
C SER A 159 0.54 3.34 -24.21
N SER A 160 -0.79 3.39 -24.34
CA SER A 160 -1.48 3.41 -25.63
C SER A 160 -1.48 4.79 -26.31
N GLY A 161 -1.19 5.87 -25.57
CA GLY A 161 -1.08 7.23 -26.11
C GLY A 161 -2.38 7.79 -26.69
N GLU A 162 -2.27 8.90 -27.44
CA GLU A 162 -3.41 9.67 -27.97
C GLU A 162 -4.22 8.93 -29.05
N ASP A 163 -3.55 8.13 -29.87
CA ASP A 163 -4.16 7.46 -31.03
C ASP A 163 -4.76 6.08 -30.69
N GLY A 164 -4.52 5.58 -29.47
CA GLY A 164 -4.99 4.27 -29.02
C GLY A 164 -6.27 4.36 -28.18
N GLY A 165 -7.17 3.38 -28.33
CA GLY A 165 -8.33 3.23 -27.46
C GLY A 165 -7.93 2.90 -26.02
N HIS A 166 -7.60 3.90 -25.20
CA HIS A 166 -7.10 3.73 -23.83
C HIS A 166 -8.16 3.87 -22.74
N GLY A 167 -9.35 4.36 -23.09
CA GLY A 167 -10.46 4.54 -22.13
C GLY A 167 -10.92 3.23 -21.50
N GLY A 168 -11.04 2.15 -22.29
CA GLY A 168 -11.47 0.83 -21.81
C GLY A 168 -10.56 0.24 -20.72
N PRO A 169 -9.26 0.02 -21.02
CA PRO A 169 -8.30 -0.45 -20.02
C PRO A 169 -8.19 0.46 -18.79
N GLY A 170 -8.27 1.79 -18.99
CA GLY A 170 -8.25 2.75 -17.89
C GLY A 170 -9.46 2.63 -16.97
N THR A 171 -10.67 2.49 -17.52
CA THR A 171 -11.90 2.27 -16.74
C THR A 171 -11.89 0.92 -16.04
N LEU A 172 -11.48 -0.17 -16.71
CA LEU A 172 -11.33 -1.47 -16.07
C LEU A 172 -10.32 -1.42 -14.92
N GLY A 173 -9.20 -0.72 -15.13
CA GLY A 173 -8.19 -0.46 -14.12
C GLY A 173 -8.79 0.26 -12.89
N ALA A 174 -9.58 1.31 -13.12
CA ALA A 174 -10.23 2.07 -12.06
C ALA A 174 -11.22 1.24 -11.25
N LEU A 175 -12.07 0.46 -11.92
CA LEU A 175 -13.04 -0.40 -11.23
C LEU A 175 -12.34 -1.50 -10.43
N SER A 176 -11.29 -2.11 -10.99
CA SER A 176 -10.51 -3.15 -10.30
C SER A 176 -9.81 -2.59 -9.07
N MET A 177 -9.16 -1.42 -9.20
CA MET A 177 -8.52 -0.73 -8.06
C MET A 177 -9.55 -0.35 -6.98
N ALA A 178 -10.75 0.09 -7.37
CA ALA A 178 -11.80 0.45 -6.40
C ALA A 178 -12.26 -0.77 -5.61
N MET A 179 -12.42 -1.92 -6.28
CA MET A 179 -12.76 -3.18 -5.63
C MET A 179 -11.63 -3.68 -4.74
N ALA A 180 -10.36 -3.58 -5.17
CA ALA A 180 -9.21 -3.92 -4.34
C ALA A 180 -9.22 -3.09 -3.04
N ILE A 181 -9.36 -1.77 -3.14
CA ILE A 181 -9.44 -0.87 -1.99
C ILE A 181 -10.63 -1.20 -1.07
N LYS A 182 -11.76 -1.63 -1.62
CA LYS A 182 -12.92 -2.01 -0.79
C LYS A 182 -12.69 -3.30 -0.01
N LEU A 183 -11.90 -4.23 -0.55
CA LEU A 183 -11.59 -5.51 0.08
C LEU A 183 -10.53 -5.40 1.17
N THR A 184 -9.92 -4.24 1.39
CA THR A 184 -9.00 -4.04 2.51
C THR A 184 -9.71 -4.05 3.85
N TRP A 185 -9.04 -4.65 4.84
CA TRP A 185 -9.27 -4.55 6.28
C TRP A 185 -9.31 -3.13 6.84
#